data_AF-A0A2V5WAQ2-F1
#
_entry.id   AF-A0A2V5WAQ2-F1
#
_cell.length_a   1.000
_cell.length_b   1.000
_cell.length_c   1.000
_cell.angle_alpha   90.00
_cell.angle_beta   90.00
_cell.angle_gamma   90.00
#
_symmetry.space_group_name_H-M   'P 1'
#
loop_
_entity.id
_entity.type
_entity.pdbx_description
1 polymer ?
#
loop_
_entity_poly.entity_id
_entity_poly.type
_entity_poly.pdbx_seq_one_letter_code
_entity_poly.pdbx_strand_id
1 'polypeptide(L)'
;DTHAWCEVWLPETGWTRVDPTSAVAPGRASLDLNSFLERDIAVGQTGGRRNAFVARLARSAIFTNIRLAWETLNYEWDTRLLAFDADVQDVFLASIGIANRGPFLLIIEILIVAVAFLAIYFAWMQLRTRSRVDRAKVLYERFCRRLARLGVRRDPWEGPSDFARRASQLVPNESQRIRQISDTYIALRYAPAPATILDRFAKEVSAFAARSR
;
A
#
# COMPACT_ATOMS: atom_id res chain seq x y z
N ASP A 1 -51.29 14.54 7.52
CA ASP A 1 -50.34 14.52 6.38
C ASP A 1 -50.63 15.63 5.41
N THR A 2 -49.61 16.46 5.17
CA THR A 2 -49.65 17.55 4.20
C THR A 2 -48.94 17.03 2.94
N HIS A 3 -49.69 16.66 1.91
CA HIS A 3 -49.15 16.21 0.62
C HIS A 3 -49.29 17.33 -0.41
N ALA A 4 -48.20 17.67 -1.09
CA ALA A 4 -48.19 18.68 -2.15
C ALA A 4 -47.98 17.99 -3.50
N TRP A 5 -48.88 18.24 -4.44
CA TRP A 5 -48.76 17.81 -5.83
C TRP A 5 -48.72 19.02 -6.76
N CYS A 6 -48.27 18.80 -8.01
CA CYS A 6 -48.30 19.82 -9.05
C CYS A 6 -49.36 19.47 -10.10
N GLU A 7 -49.96 20.49 -10.68
CA GLU A 7 -50.86 20.35 -11.83
C GLU A 7 -50.25 21.13 -12.99
N VAL A 8 -50.20 20.51 -14.16
CA VAL A 8 -49.68 21.11 -15.39
C VAL A 8 -50.79 21.15 -16.43
N TRP A 9 -50.97 22.29 -17.08
CA TRP A 9 -51.96 22.44 -18.14
C TRP A 9 -51.38 22.00 -19.48
N LEU A 10 -51.98 21.00 -20.12
CA LEU A 10 -51.62 20.54 -21.45
C LEU A 10 -52.71 20.97 -22.46
N PRO A 11 -52.35 21.49 -23.65
CA PRO A 11 -53.32 22.03 -24.61
C PRO A 11 -54.39 21.02 -25.07
N GLU A 12 -54.07 19.74 -25.12
CA GLU A 12 -54.99 18.71 -25.64
C GLU A 12 -55.77 17.96 -24.56
N THR A 13 -55.25 17.93 -23.33
CA THR A 13 -55.80 17.13 -22.22
C THR A 13 -56.22 17.95 -21.01
N GLY A 14 -55.96 19.27 -21.01
CA GLY A 14 -56.30 20.18 -19.91
C GLY A 14 -55.38 20.02 -18.70
N TRP A 15 -55.88 20.42 -17.53
CA TRP A 15 -55.16 20.30 -16.26
C TRP A 15 -54.90 18.84 -15.92
N THR A 16 -53.61 18.46 -15.94
CA THR A 16 -53.14 17.11 -15.66
C THR A 16 -52.32 17.12 -14.38
N ARG A 17 -52.67 16.24 -13.44
CA ARG A 17 -51.96 16.11 -12.16
C ARG A 17 -50.65 15.34 -12.36
N VAL A 18 -49.55 15.88 -11.88
CA VAL A 18 -48.22 15.25 -11.92
C VAL A 18 -47.63 15.24 -10.52
N ASP A 19 -47.30 14.05 -10.02
CA ASP A 19 -46.65 13.87 -8.73
C ASP A 19 -45.16 13.50 -8.91
N PRO A 20 -44.23 14.46 -8.71
CA PRO A 20 -42.80 14.23 -8.90
C PRO A 20 -42.18 13.32 -7.82
N THR A 21 -42.90 13.00 -6.74
CA THR A 21 -42.42 12.15 -5.64
C THR A 21 -42.11 10.73 -6.13
N SER A 22 -42.78 10.29 -7.19
CA SER A 22 -42.59 8.98 -7.84
C SER A 22 -41.22 8.82 -8.53
N ALA A 23 -40.57 9.92 -8.94
CA ALA A 23 -39.30 9.88 -9.67
C ALA A 23 -38.05 9.96 -8.77
N VAL A 24 -38.14 10.62 -7.61
CA VAL A 24 -36.97 10.94 -6.76
C VAL A 24 -36.82 9.98 -5.56
N ALA A 25 -37.90 9.36 -5.09
CA ALA A 25 -37.88 8.44 -3.96
C ALA A 25 -38.76 7.20 -4.21
N PRO A 26 -38.30 6.22 -5.01
CA PRO A 26 -39.09 5.02 -5.36
C PRO A 26 -39.53 4.21 -4.14
N GLY A 27 -38.80 4.32 -3.02
CA GLY A 27 -39.18 3.72 -1.74
C GLY A 27 -40.51 4.25 -1.17
N ARG A 28 -40.85 5.54 -1.36
CA ARG A 28 -42.13 6.10 -0.89
C ARG A 28 -43.30 5.80 -1.83
N ALA A 29 -43.05 5.69 -3.13
CA ALA A 29 -44.05 5.18 -4.08
C ALA A 29 -44.48 3.74 -3.72
N SER A 30 -43.59 2.93 -3.12
CA SER A 30 -43.93 1.58 -2.65
C SER A 30 -44.84 1.54 -1.42
N LEU A 31 -44.79 2.56 -0.55
CA LEU A 31 -45.72 2.71 0.57
C LEU A 31 -47.11 3.11 0.08
N ASP A 32 -47.17 3.98 -0.95
CA ASP A 32 -48.44 4.37 -1.55
C ASP A 32 -49.01 3.27 -2.46
N LEU A 33 -48.17 2.46 -3.11
CA LEU A 33 -48.61 1.29 -3.87
C LEU A 33 -49.34 0.27 -2.98
N ASN A 34 -48.96 0.12 -1.70
CA ASN A 34 -49.73 -0.71 -0.76
C ASN A 34 -51.10 -0.10 -0.42
N SER A 35 -51.20 1.23 -0.35
CA SER A 35 -52.47 1.95 -0.12
C SER A 35 -53.39 1.88 -1.37
N PHE A 36 -52.80 1.97 -2.55
CA PHE A 36 -53.46 1.78 -3.85
C PHE A 36 -53.91 0.32 -4.06
N LEU A 37 -53.06 -0.66 -3.72
CA LEU A 37 -53.41 -2.08 -3.76
C LEU A 37 -54.47 -2.44 -2.71
N GLU A 38 -54.48 -1.81 -1.53
CA GLU A 38 -55.59 -1.94 -0.57
C GLU A 38 -56.91 -1.39 -1.13
N ARG A 39 -56.86 -0.30 -1.89
CA ARG A 39 -58.04 0.29 -2.55
C ARG A 39 -58.55 -0.56 -3.71
N ASP A 40 -57.66 -1.13 -4.51
CA ASP A 40 -58.00 -2.03 -5.63
C ASP A 40 -58.49 -3.41 -5.15
N ILE A 41 -58.03 -3.89 -4.00
CA ILE A 41 -58.52 -5.14 -3.40
C ILE A 41 -59.90 -4.96 -2.75
N ALA A 42 -60.23 -3.75 -2.27
CA ALA A 42 -61.58 -3.42 -1.80
C ALA A 42 -62.61 -3.35 -2.95
N VAL A 43 -62.16 -3.09 -4.19
CA VAL A 43 -62.96 -3.12 -5.42
C VAL A 43 -62.61 -4.39 -6.19
N GLY A 44 -63.09 -5.53 -5.70
CA GLY A 44 -62.68 -6.86 -6.13
C GLY A 44 -62.61 -7.06 -7.66
N GLN A 45 -61.39 -7.10 -8.20
CA GLN A 45 -61.11 -7.71 -9.50
C GLN A 45 -59.89 -8.64 -9.42
N THR A 46 -60.22 -9.94 -9.44
CA THR A 46 -59.49 -11.09 -9.98
C THR A 46 -58.06 -10.87 -10.48
N GLY A 47 -57.06 -11.33 -9.71
CA GLY A 47 -55.67 -11.41 -10.19
C GLY A 47 -54.67 -12.07 -9.24
N GLY A 48 -54.59 -13.40 -9.25
CA GLY A 48 -53.34 -14.11 -8.91
C GLY A 48 -53.16 -14.58 -7.46
N ARG A 49 -53.44 -15.86 -7.22
CA ARG A 49 -53.21 -16.61 -5.95
C ARG A 49 -51.75 -16.60 -5.45
N ARG A 50 -50.79 -16.15 -6.26
CA ARG A 50 -49.37 -15.93 -5.89
C ARG A 50 -49.13 -14.62 -5.13
N ASN A 51 -49.93 -13.57 -5.36
CA ASN A 51 -49.76 -12.26 -4.72
C ASN A 51 -50.26 -12.24 -3.27
N ALA A 52 -51.28 -13.05 -2.94
CA ALA A 52 -51.85 -13.09 -1.60
C ALA A 52 -50.87 -13.64 -0.53
N PHE A 53 -49.99 -14.57 -0.92
CA PHE A 53 -49.01 -15.15 -0.01
C PHE A 53 -47.84 -14.19 0.26
N VAL A 54 -47.34 -13.53 -0.78
CA VAL A 54 -46.33 -12.47 -0.66
C VAL A 54 -46.86 -11.27 0.12
N ALA A 55 -48.10 -10.85 -0.14
CA ALA A 55 -48.77 -9.79 0.62
C ALA A 55 -49.05 -10.18 2.08
N ARG A 56 -49.30 -11.45 2.38
CA ARG A 56 -49.45 -11.93 3.77
C ARG A 56 -48.11 -12.03 4.49
N LEU A 57 -47.05 -12.39 3.79
CA LEU A 57 -45.69 -12.45 4.32
C LEU A 57 -45.13 -11.04 4.58
N ALA A 58 -45.36 -10.10 3.65
CA ALA A 58 -45.02 -8.68 3.80
C ALA A 58 -45.82 -7.98 4.91
N ARG A 59 -47.05 -8.46 5.20
CA ARG A 59 -47.88 -8.02 6.34
C ARG A 59 -47.55 -8.73 7.66
N SER A 60 -46.62 -9.68 7.67
CA SER A 60 -46.23 -10.33 8.92
C SER A 60 -45.38 -9.38 9.76
N ALA A 61 -45.69 -9.29 11.05
CA ALA A 61 -44.99 -8.40 11.99
C ALA A 61 -43.47 -8.59 11.98
N ILE A 62 -43.01 -9.81 11.67
CA ILE A 62 -41.58 -10.15 11.55
C ILE A 62 -40.92 -9.44 10.36
N PHE A 63 -41.56 -9.44 9.18
CA PHE A 63 -41.03 -8.74 8.00
C PHE A 63 -41.05 -7.24 8.18
N THR A 64 -42.10 -6.70 8.80
CA THR A 64 -42.17 -5.28 9.15
C THR A 64 -41.06 -4.90 10.12
N ASN A 65 -40.80 -5.70 11.16
CA ASN A 65 -39.73 -5.45 12.13
C ASN A 65 -38.34 -5.52 11.49
N ILE A 66 -38.08 -6.49 10.61
CA ILE A 66 -36.81 -6.61 9.89
C ILE A 66 -36.60 -5.40 8.97
N ARG A 67 -37.65 -4.98 8.26
CA ARG A 67 -37.60 -3.80 7.39
C ARG A 67 -37.34 -2.53 8.20
N LEU A 68 -38.03 -2.33 9.32
CA LEU A 68 -37.82 -1.18 10.20
C LEU A 68 -36.40 -1.16 10.80
N ALA A 69 -35.90 -2.33 11.21
CA ALA A 69 -34.52 -2.46 11.68
C ALA A 69 -33.51 -2.11 10.57
N TRP A 70 -33.75 -2.57 9.34
CA TRP A 70 -32.91 -2.25 8.18
C TRP A 70 -32.97 -0.76 7.81
N GLU A 71 -34.16 -0.15 7.87
CA GLU A 71 -34.34 1.29 7.65
C GLU A 71 -33.63 2.13 8.73
N THR A 72 -33.66 1.68 9.99
CA THR A 72 -32.95 2.36 11.10
C THR A 72 -31.43 2.25 10.94
N LEU A 73 -30.93 1.09 10.53
CA LEU A 73 -29.50 0.90 10.23
C LEU A 73 -29.04 1.78 9.06
N ASN A 74 -29.83 1.88 7.99
CA ASN A 74 -29.53 2.76 6.88
C ASN A 74 -29.56 4.24 7.29
N TYR A 75 -30.52 4.64 8.13
CA TYR A 75 -30.59 6.01 8.64
C TYR A 75 -29.39 6.35 9.52
N GLU A 76 -28.99 5.46 10.41
CA GLU A 76 -27.78 5.62 11.23
C GLU A 76 -26.52 5.69 10.38
N TRP A 77 -26.41 4.84 9.35
CA TRP A 77 -25.30 4.84 8.41
C TRP A 77 -25.22 6.14 7.60
N ASP A 78 -26.35 6.57 7.03
CA ASP A 78 -26.45 7.79 6.23
C ASP A 78 -26.18 9.03 7.08
N THR A 79 -26.75 9.08 8.29
CA THR A 79 -26.47 10.16 9.26
C THR A 79 -25.01 10.17 9.67
N ARG A 80 -24.37 9.02 9.91
CA ARG A 80 -22.94 8.98 10.29
C ARG A 80 -22.00 9.32 9.13
N LEU A 81 -22.38 9.02 7.90
CA LEU A 81 -21.60 9.38 6.71
C LEU A 81 -21.78 10.85 6.33
N LEU A 82 -23.01 11.36 6.36
CA LEU A 82 -23.33 12.75 6.04
C LEU A 82 -22.92 13.70 7.17
N ALA A 83 -23.00 13.26 8.43
CA ALA A 83 -22.53 14.00 9.61
C ALA A 83 -21.15 13.54 10.06
N PHE A 84 -20.30 13.04 9.15
CA PHE A 84 -18.86 12.96 9.40
C PHE A 84 -18.28 14.39 9.41
N ASP A 85 -18.68 15.14 10.44
CA ASP A 85 -18.40 16.54 10.67
C ASP A 85 -17.14 16.68 11.54
N ALA A 86 -16.57 17.88 11.60
CA ALA A 86 -15.35 18.16 12.35
C ALA A 86 -15.44 17.71 13.83
N ASP A 87 -16.64 17.76 14.43
CA ASP A 87 -16.90 17.37 15.81
C ASP A 87 -16.62 15.87 16.08
N VAL A 88 -16.94 14.98 15.12
CA VAL A 88 -16.69 13.54 15.26
C VAL A 88 -15.19 13.25 15.13
N GLN A 89 -14.50 14.00 14.26
CA GLN A 89 -13.04 13.91 14.16
C GLN A 89 -12.38 14.35 15.47
N ASP A 90 -12.85 15.43 16.09
CA ASP A 90 -12.30 15.92 17.36
C ASP A 90 -12.55 14.94 18.52
N VAL A 91 -13.73 14.32 18.60
CA VAL A 91 -14.03 13.29 19.60
C VAL A 91 -13.16 12.04 19.39
N PHE A 92 -12.97 11.61 18.13
CA PHE A 92 -12.09 10.48 17.83
C PHE A 92 -10.63 10.80 18.16
N LEU A 93 -10.12 11.95 17.72
CA LEU A 93 -8.77 12.43 18.03
C LEU A 93 -8.57 12.57 19.54
N ALA A 94 -9.60 12.98 20.29
CA ALA A 94 -9.57 13.00 21.74
C ALA A 94 -9.49 11.61 22.38
N SER A 95 -10.20 10.63 21.83
CA SER A 95 -10.17 9.25 22.34
C SER A 95 -8.79 8.59 22.24
N ILE A 96 -7.97 8.99 21.24
CA ILE A 96 -6.59 8.54 21.07
C ILE A 96 -5.56 9.47 21.74
N GLY A 97 -6.01 10.44 22.55
CA GLY A 97 -5.17 11.33 23.34
C GLY A 97 -4.57 12.51 22.57
N ILE A 98 -5.10 12.81 21.38
CA ILE A 98 -4.63 13.89 20.49
C ILE A 98 -5.64 15.06 20.45
N ALA A 99 -6.54 15.14 21.45
CA ALA A 99 -7.51 16.23 21.59
C ALA A 99 -6.84 17.61 21.52
N ASN A 100 -7.47 18.56 20.82
CA ASN A 100 -7.07 19.97 20.78
C ASN A 100 -5.73 20.30 20.10
N ARG A 101 -5.08 19.34 19.43
CA ARG A 101 -3.93 19.63 18.56
C ARG A 101 -4.47 19.92 17.16
N GLY A 102 -4.57 21.19 16.82
CA GLY A 102 -5.07 21.62 15.51
C GLY A 102 -4.43 20.84 14.36
N PRO A 103 -5.12 20.68 13.22
CA PRO A 103 -4.78 19.74 12.15
C PRO A 103 -3.33 19.88 11.64
N PHE A 104 -2.77 21.10 11.74
CA PHE A 104 -1.38 21.40 11.41
C PHE A 104 -0.35 20.65 12.26
N LEU A 105 -0.58 20.53 13.58
CA LEU A 105 0.33 19.81 14.49
C LEU A 105 0.33 18.31 14.21
N LEU A 106 -0.83 17.74 13.92
CA LEU A 106 -0.98 16.33 13.52
C LEU A 106 -0.22 16.04 12.22
N ILE A 107 -0.35 16.90 11.21
CA ILE A 107 0.38 16.76 9.94
C ILE A 107 1.90 16.78 10.18
N ILE A 108 2.38 17.68 11.04
CA ILE A 108 3.81 17.76 11.39
C ILE A 108 4.27 16.49 12.12
N GLU A 109 3.52 15.99 13.10
CA GLU A 109 3.88 14.76 13.82
C GLU A 109 3.95 13.55 12.88
N ILE A 110 2.95 13.39 11.99
CA ILE A 110 2.95 12.34 10.98
C ILE A 110 4.16 12.48 10.05
N LEU A 111 4.49 13.70 9.63
CA LEU A 111 5.65 13.95 8.77
C LEU A 111 6.96 13.60 9.48
N ILE A 112 7.12 13.97 10.75
CA ILE A 112 8.30 13.63 11.56
C ILE A 112 8.44 12.11 11.67
N VAL A 113 7.35 11.41 11.97
CA VAL A 113 7.34 9.94 12.07
C VAL A 113 7.69 9.31 10.73
N ALA A 114 7.11 9.79 9.63
CA ALA A 114 7.41 9.30 8.28
C ALA A 114 8.90 9.51 7.91
N VAL A 115 9.45 10.67 8.19
CA VAL A 115 10.88 10.98 7.95
C VAL A 115 11.77 10.09 8.82
N ALA A 116 11.42 9.86 10.09
CA ALA A 116 12.17 8.97 10.98
C ALA A 116 12.18 7.53 10.45
N PHE A 117 11.03 7.00 10.03
CA PHE A 117 10.96 5.67 9.41
C PHE A 117 11.78 5.59 8.12
N LEU A 118 11.73 6.62 7.28
CA LEU A 118 12.52 6.68 6.05
C LEU A 118 14.03 6.67 6.37
N ALA A 119 14.46 7.45 7.36
CA ALA A 119 15.85 7.50 7.81
C ALA A 119 16.32 6.14 8.35
N ILE A 120 15.49 5.47 9.17
CA ILE A 120 15.78 4.12 9.68
C ILE A 120 15.89 3.12 8.53
N TYR A 121 14.97 3.18 7.56
CA TYR A 121 14.99 2.32 6.38
C TYR A 121 16.26 2.51 5.55
N PHE A 122 16.64 3.76 5.27
CA PHE A 122 17.88 4.07 4.56
C PHE A 122 19.11 3.61 5.32
N ALA A 123 19.17 3.83 6.65
CA ALA A 123 20.27 3.37 7.48
C ALA A 123 20.39 1.84 7.47
N TRP A 124 19.27 1.12 7.62
CA TRP A 124 19.22 -0.34 7.56
C TRP A 124 19.68 -0.87 6.20
N MET A 125 19.20 -0.26 5.11
CA MET A 125 19.58 -0.66 3.75
C MET A 125 21.07 -0.44 3.51
N GLN A 126 21.62 0.68 3.97
CA GLN A 126 23.05 1.00 3.86
C GLN A 126 23.93 0.04 4.68
N LEU A 127 23.51 -0.32 5.89
CA LEU A 127 24.19 -1.32 6.72
C LEU A 127 24.23 -2.69 6.03
N ARG A 128 23.13 -3.06 5.34
CA ARG A 128 23.02 -4.36 4.65
C ARG A 128 23.89 -4.44 3.40
N THR A 129 24.01 -3.36 2.63
CA THR A 129 24.77 -3.35 1.36
C THR A 129 26.26 -3.04 1.55
N ARG A 130 26.65 -2.20 2.52
CA ARG A 130 28.06 -1.81 2.70
C ARG A 130 28.96 -2.94 3.19
N SER A 131 28.49 -3.77 4.12
CA SER A 131 29.39 -4.65 4.89
C SER A 131 30.21 -5.63 4.03
N ARG A 132 29.64 -6.17 2.95
CA ARG A 132 30.33 -7.14 2.08
C ARG A 132 31.26 -6.47 1.07
N VAL A 133 30.77 -5.42 0.39
CA VAL A 133 31.52 -4.73 -0.67
C VAL A 133 32.73 -3.99 -0.07
N ASP A 134 32.55 -3.34 1.08
CA ASP A 134 33.64 -2.62 1.75
C ASP A 134 34.71 -3.58 2.25
N ARG A 135 34.33 -4.74 2.81
CA ARG A 135 35.29 -5.74 3.30
C ARG A 135 36.11 -6.36 2.17
N ALA A 136 35.48 -6.69 1.04
CA ALA A 136 36.19 -7.18 -0.15
C ALA A 136 37.17 -6.13 -0.70
N LYS A 137 36.74 -4.86 -0.77
CA LYS A 137 37.58 -3.74 -1.23
C LYS A 137 38.81 -3.56 -0.33
N VAL A 138 38.65 -3.54 0.99
CA VAL A 138 39.76 -3.37 1.95
C VAL A 138 40.79 -4.50 1.81
N LEU A 139 40.33 -5.75 1.63
CA LEU A 139 41.21 -6.89 1.41
C LEU A 139 41.96 -6.77 0.08
N TYR A 140 41.30 -6.36 -0.99
CA TYR A 140 41.92 -6.16 -2.30
C TYR A 140 42.96 -5.02 -2.27
N GLU A 141 42.70 -3.91 -1.58
CA GLU A 141 43.68 -2.83 -1.38
C GLU A 141 44.89 -3.29 -0.56
N ARG A 142 44.69 -4.19 0.42
CA ARG A 142 45.80 -4.82 1.14
C ARG A 142 46.67 -5.67 0.21
N PHE A 143 46.04 -6.43 -0.69
CA PHE A 143 46.74 -7.18 -1.72
C PHE A 143 47.53 -6.27 -2.69
N CYS A 144 46.91 -5.21 -3.20
CA CYS A 144 47.58 -4.23 -4.08
C CYS A 144 48.79 -3.57 -3.39
N ARG A 145 48.66 -3.20 -2.11
CA ARG A 145 49.77 -2.65 -1.32
C ARG A 145 50.93 -3.64 -1.13
N ARG A 146 50.68 -4.95 -1.20
CA ARG A 146 51.73 -5.97 -1.13
C ARG A 146 52.43 -6.15 -2.47
N LEU A 147 51.68 -6.19 -3.56
CA LEU A 147 52.26 -6.14 -4.91
C LEU A 147 53.10 -4.88 -5.12
N ALA A 148 52.70 -3.75 -4.55
CA ALA A 148 53.50 -2.52 -4.58
C ALA A 148 54.87 -2.68 -3.91
N ARG A 149 55.01 -3.56 -2.91
CA ARG A 149 56.32 -3.89 -2.28
C ARG A 149 57.17 -4.80 -3.15
N LEU A 150 56.54 -5.59 -4.02
CA LEU A 150 57.20 -6.40 -5.04
C LEU A 150 57.52 -5.59 -6.32
N GLY A 151 57.35 -4.25 -6.27
CA GLY A 151 57.66 -3.34 -7.39
C GLY A 151 56.48 -3.05 -8.31
N VAL A 152 55.29 -3.62 -8.07
CA VAL A 152 54.12 -3.45 -8.95
C VAL A 152 53.02 -2.64 -8.27
N ARG A 153 52.97 -1.33 -8.55
CA ARG A 153 51.90 -0.43 -8.06
C ARG A 153 50.72 -0.41 -9.02
N ARG A 154 49.51 -0.37 -8.48
CA ARG A 154 48.27 -0.20 -9.24
C ARG A 154 48.02 1.28 -9.52
N ASP A 155 47.71 1.61 -10.77
CA ASP A 155 47.36 2.98 -11.13
C ASP A 155 45.90 3.30 -10.81
N PRO A 156 45.54 4.58 -10.56
CA PRO A 156 44.17 4.97 -10.23
C PRO A 156 43.15 4.64 -11.33
N TRP A 157 43.56 4.75 -12.59
CA TRP A 157 42.74 4.48 -13.78
C TRP A 157 42.71 3.01 -14.19
N GLU A 158 43.50 2.15 -13.53
CA GLU A 158 43.64 0.76 -13.92
C GLU A 158 42.59 -0.14 -13.23
N GLY A 159 41.86 -0.90 -14.05
CA GLY A 159 40.89 -1.88 -13.57
C GLY A 159 41.56 -3.06 -12.85
N PRO A 160 40.83 -3.80 -11.98
CA PRO A 160 41.38 -4.98 -11.31
C PRO A 160 41.89 -6.07 -12.27
N SER A 161 41.21 -6.26 -13.41
CA SER A 161 41.58 -7.23 -14.46
C SER A 161 42.88 -6.84 -15.18
N ASP A 162 43.01 -5.56 -15.53
CA ASP A 162 44.17 -5.06 -16.26
C ASP A 162 45.41 -5.04 -15.36
N PHE A 163 45.23 -4.59 -14.11
CA PHE A 163 46.27 -4.67 -13.09
C PHE A 163 46.73 -6.12 -12.87
N ALA A 164 45.81 -7.09 -12.79
CA ALA A 164 46.16 -8.49 -12.63
C ALA A 164 46.99 -9.02 -13.81
N ARG A 165 46.62 -8.65 -15.04
CA ARG A 165 47.34 -9.03 -16.25
C ARG A 165 48.76 -8.47 -16.25
N ARG A 166 48.92 -7.18 -15.96
CA ARG A 166 50.23 -6.52 -15.88
C ARG A 166 51.08 -7.06 -14.74
N ALA A 167 50.51 -7.21 -13.54
CA ALA A 167 51.22 -7.74 -12.38
C ALA A 167 51.65 -9.20 -12.57
N SER A 168 50.85 -10.00 -13.28
CA SER A 168 51.22 -11.39 -13.61
C SER A 168 52.42 -11.50 -14.54
N GLN A 169 52.63 -10.51 -15.41
CA GLN A 169 53.79 -10.47 -16.30
C GLN A 169 55.05 -10.01 -15.56
N LEU A 170 54.91 -9.06 -14.62
CA LEU A 170 56.00 -8.51 -13.83
C LEU A 170 56.46 -9.42 -12.68
N VAL A 171 55.58 -10.30 -12.18
CA VAL A 171 55.90 -11.29 -11.13
C VAL A 171 55.49 -12.70 -11.58
N PRO A 172 56.25 -13.34 -12.50
CA PRO A 172 55.87 -14.62 -13.09
C PRO A 172 55.64 -15.74 -12.06
N ASN A 173 56.45 -15.77 -11.00
CA ASN A 173 56.39 -16.77 -9.94
C ASN A 173 55.07 -16.79 -9.16
N GLU A 174 54.35 -15.67 -9.12
CA GLU A 174 53.07 -15.55 -8.41
C GLU A 174 51.89 -15.26 -9.36
N SER A 175 52.13 -15.36 -10.68
CA SER A 175 51.18 -14.98 -11.72
C SER A 175 49.82 -15.67 -11.60
N GLN A 176 49.78 -16.98 -11.34
CA GLN A 176 48.53 -17.72 -11.17
C GLN A 176 47.73 -17.23 -9.96
N ARG A 177 48.40 -16.93 -8.84
CA ARG A 177 47.76 -16.46 -7.61
C ARG A 177 47.26 -15.02 -7.75
N ILE A 178 48.01 -14.18 -8.44
CA ILE A 178 47.59 -12.80 -8.75
C ILE A 178 46.28 -12.80 -9.54
N ARG A 179 46.17 -13.65 -10.58
CA ARG A 179 44.92 -13.79 -11.35
C ARG A 179 43.78 -14.31 -10.49
N GLN A 180 44.00 -15.40 -9.75
CA GLN A 180 42.96 -16.00 -8.89
C GLN A 180 42.39 -15.00 -7.85
N ILE A 181 43.25 -14.24 -7.17
CA ILE A 181 42.82 -13.23 -6.19
C ILE A 181 42.02 -12.12 -6.88
N SER A 182 42.50 -11.60 -8.01
CA SER A 182 41.80 -10.55 -8.74
C SER A 182 40.47 -11.00 -9.33
N ASP A 183 40.39 -12.22 -9.88
CA ASP A 183 39.16 -12.80 -10.42
C ASP A 183 38.13 -13.02 -9.30
N THR A 184 38.56 -13.51 -8.14
CA THR A 184 37.69 -13.66 -6.96
C THR A 184 37.16 -12.31 -6.46
N TYR A 185 37.99 -11.26 -6.49
CA TYR A 185 37.55 -9.91 -6.15
C TYR A 185 36.51 -9.35 -7.15
N ILE A 186 36.73 -9.56 -8.45
CA ILE A 186 35.77 -9.17 -9.50
C ILE A 186 34.45 -9.91 -9.29
N ALA A 187 34.48 -11.22 -9.05
CA ALA A 187 33.29 -12.02 -8.76
C ALA A 187 32.56 -11.53 -7.51
N LEU A 188 33.26 -11.24 -6.42
CA LEU A 188 32.67 -10.69 -5.18
C LEU A 188 32.03 -9.32 -5.38
N ARG A 189 32.50 -8.53 -6.35
CA ARG A 189 32.03 -7.15 -6.59
C ARG A 189 30.91 -7.06 -7.61
N TYR A 190 30.91 -7.91 -8.62
CA TYR A 190 29.97 -7.82 -9.75
C TYR A 190 29.00 -9.01 -9.86
N ALA A 191 29.17 -10.07 -9.06
CA ALA A 191 28.25 -11.20 -9.01
C ALA A 191 27.61 -11.36 -7.62
N PRO A 192 26.37 -11.90 -7.54
CA PRO A 192 25.75 -12.29 -6.28
C PRO A 192 26.48 -13.51 -5.69
N ALA A 193 27.53 -13.24 -4.92
CA ALA A 193 28.38 -14.27 -4.31
C ALA A 193 27.93 -14.60 -2.86
N PRO A 194 27.90 -15.89 -2.47
CA PRO A 194 27.65 -16.29 -1.09
C PRO A 194 28.78 -15.80 -0.15
N ALA A 195 28.43 -15.56 1.13
CA ALA A 195 29.35 -15.03 2.13
C ALA A 195 30.61 -15.90 2.34
N THR A 196 30.50 -17.20 2.08
CA THR A 196 31.60 -18.17 2.15
C THR A 196 32.76 -17.84 1.20
N ILE A 197 32.49 -17.21 0.06
CA ILE A 197 33.53 -16.80 -0.90
C ILE A 197 34.37 -15.65 -0.33
N LEU A 198 33.76 -14.74 0.45
CA LEU A 198 34.48 -13.63 1.07
C LEU A 198 35.48 -14.12 2.13
N ASP A 199 35.11 -15.13 2.92
CA ASP A 199 36.00 -15.73 3.92
C ASP A 199 37.16 -16.48 3.27
N ARG A 200 36.90 -17.20 2.17
CA ARG A 200 37.94 -17.83 1.36
C ARG A 200 38.90 -16.79 0.77
N PHE A 201 38.37 -15.71 0.20
CA PHE A 201 39.16 -14.61 -0.34
C PHE A 201 40.05 -13.97 0.73
N ALA A 202 39.53 -13.76 1.94
CA ALA A 202 40.32 -13.25 3.06
C ALA A 202 41.50 -14.16 3.41
N LYS A 203 41.31 -15.49 3.37
CA LYS A 203 42.38 -16.48 3.58
C LYS A 203 43.40 -16.49 2.45
N GLU A 204 42.96 -16.33 1.20
CA GLU A 204 43.87 -16.29 0.04
C GLU A 204 44.77 -15.05 0.07
N VAL A 205 44.20 -13.88 0.38
CA VAL A 205 44.97 -12.63 0.55
C VAL A 205 45.95 -12.72 1.72
N SER A 206 45.57 -13.32 2.85
CA SER A 206 46.48 -13.49 3.99
C SER A 206 47.59 -14.50 3.71
N ALA A 207 47.29 -15.62 3.03
CA ALA A 207 48.28 -16.60 2.60
C ALA A 207 49.26 -16.00 1.57
N PHE A 208 48.81 -15.08 0.72
CA PHE A 208 49.69 -14.32 -0.18
C PHE A 208 50.64 -13.43 0.63
N ALA A 209 50.12 -12.70 1.62
CA ALA A 209 50.90 -11.81 2.47
C ALA A 209 51.93 -12.53 3.37
N ALA A 210 51.70 -13.79 3.74
CA ALA A 210 52.62 -14.57 4.55
C ALA A 210 53.86 -15.05 3.76
N ARG A 211 53.70 -15.33 2.46
CA ARG A 211 54.78 -15.78 1.57
C ARG A 211 55.62 -14.67 0.97
N SER A 212 55.07 -13.45 0.92
CA SER A 212 55.76 -12.27 0.41
C SER A 212 56.60 -11.53 1.48
N ARG A 213 56.80 -12.15 2.65
CA ARG A 213 57.72 -11.70 3.70
C ARG A 213 59.00 -12.50 3.60
#